data_AF-A0A7K2LYB5-F1
#
_entry.id   AF-A0A7K2LYB5-F1
#
_cell.length_a   1.000
_cell.length_b   1.000
_cell.length_c   1.000
_cell.angle_alpha   90.00
_cell.angle_beta   90.00
_cell.angle_gamma   90.00
#
_symmetry.space_group_name_H-M   'P 1'
#
loop_
_entity.id
_entity.type
_entity.pdbx_description
1 polymer ?
#
loop_
_entity_poly.entity_id
_entity_poly.type
_entity_poly.pdbx_seq_one_letter_code
_entity_poly.pdbx_strand_id
1 'polypeptide(L)'
;MVRNTAVRDGGTMTTTARTPHRLAVLIPVFLLAYGVLRLIDGMDGDRGPGVAWNLGHGFFLAAFLLLGALLLSLRRLVPRSTSGRRVTANTATVAGLSGAACFVWVILGDLSPALHAAAPLPAPLQLAGPLAFQGGLLTLLTLLATARPRRLPVWTPVLTFVSFALITVNLDLLPLAALTLLAALAPLSLPRPSRTVWSV
;
A
#
# COMPACT_ATOMS: atom_id res chain seq x y z
N MET A 1 26.68 42.82 31.97
CA MET A 1 26.59 42.40 30.56
C MET A 1 25.93 41.01 30.54
N VAL A 2 24.60 40.98 30.41
CA VAL A 2 23.78 39.77 30.58
C VAL A 2 23.75 38.96 29.29
N ARG A 3 24.19 37.70 29.33
CA ARG A 3 24.04 36.73 28.23
C ARG A 3 22.59 36.24 28.20
N ASN A 4 21.90 36.51 27.10
CA ASN A 4 20.56 36.03 26.83
C ASN A 4 20.65 34.58 26.30
N THR A 5 20.32 33.60 27.13
CA THR A 5 20.18 32.18 26.74
C THR A 5 18.77 31.94 26.23
N ALA A 6 18.56 32.02 24.92
CA ALA A 6 17.35 31.51 24.28
C ALA A 6 17.55 30.02 23.93
N VAL A 7 17.10 29.14 24.84
CA VAL A 7 16.78 27.75 24.52
C VAL A 7 15.59 27.77 23.55
N ARG A 8 15.83 27.39 22.29
CA ARG A 8 14.76 27.06 21.34
C ARG A 8 14.58 25.54 21.29
N ASP A 9 13.86 25.02 22.28
CA ASP A 9 13.23 23.70 22.18
C ASP A 9 11.89 23.85 21.45
N GLY A 10 11.98 23.99 20.13
CA GLY A 10 10.84 23.92 19.22
C GLY A 10 10.82 22.56 18.54
N GLY A 11 10.30 21.56 19.23
CA GLY A 11 10.23 20.17 18.77
C GLY A 11 9.44 20.00 17.48
N THR A 12 10.13 20.03 16.34
CA THR A 12 9.67 19.45 15.07
C THR A 12 10.09 17.97 14.98
N MET A 13 9.70 17.16 15.97
CA MET A 13 9.63 15.71 15.81
C MET A 13 8.16 15.35 15.56
N THR A 14 7.83 14.65 14.46
CA THR A 14 6.77 13.59 14.38
C THR A 14 6.10 13.37 13.01
N THR A 15 6.50 13.99 11.90
CA THR A 15 5.77 13.74 10.63
C THR A 15 6.16 12.43 9.93
N THR A 16 7.45 12.06 9.93
CA THR A 16 7.96 10.97 9.07
C THR A 16 7.70 9.56 9.59
N ALA A 17 7.58 9.35 10.91
CA ALA A 17 7.35 8.03 11.49
C ALA A 17 5.87 7.59 11.44
N ARG A 18 4.93 8.53 11.41
CA ARG A 18 3.48 8.25 11.44
C ARG A 18 2.91 7.78 10.10
N THR A 19 3.52 8.18 8.99
CA THR A 19 3.03 7.88 7.64
C THR A 19 2.95 6.39 7.33
N PRO A 20 4.02 5.57 7.45
CA PRO A 20 3.95 4.15 7.09
C PRO A 20 2.97 3.37 7.99
N HIS A 21 2.88 3.73 9.27
CA HIS A 21 1.91 3.15 10.20
C HIS A 21 0.47 3.38 9.72
N ARG A 22 0.09 4.63 9.42
CA ARG A 22 -1.28 4.94 8.98
C ARG A 22 -1.62 4.22 7.68
N LEU A 23 -0.67 4.17 6.73
CA LEU A 23 -0.86 3.45 5.47
C LEU A 23 -1.06 1.96 5.69
N ALA A 24 -0.26 1.34 6.56
CA ALA A 24 -0.33 -0.09 6.86
C ALA A 24 -1.67 -0.54 7.46
N VAL A 25 -2.43 0.37 8.09
CA VAL A 25 -3.78 0.09 8.62
C VAL A 25 -4.88 0.51 7.64
N LEU A 26 -4.82 1.74 7.10
CA LEU A 26 -5.89 2.29 6.27
C LEU A 26 -6.05 1.53 4.95
N ILE A 27 -4.96 1.07 4.34
CA ILE A 27 -5.01 0.31 3.08
C ILE A 27 -5.85 -0.96 3.25
N PRO A 28 -5.51 -1.90 4.17
CA PRO A 28 -6.34 -3.08 4.39
C PRO A 28 -7.78 -2.76 4.80
N VAL A 29 -8.00 -1.71 5.60
CA VAL A 29 -9.36 -1.33 6.03
C VAL A 29 -10.22 -0.90 4.84
N PHE A 30 -9.69 -0.11 3.91
CA PHE A 30 -10.42 0.27 2.70
C PHE A 30 -10.61 -0.91 1.74
N LEU A 31 -9.64 -1.81 1.61
CA LEU A 31 -9.81 -3.05 0.84
C LEU A 31 -10.87 -3.96 1.46
N LEU A 32 -10.94 -4.04 2.79
CA LEU A 32 -11.96 -4.82 3.50
C LEU A 32 -13.34 -4.21 3.28
N ALA A 33 -13.47 -2.88 3.41
CA ALA A 33 -14.72 -2.17 3.15
C ALA A 33 -15.20 -2.38 1.71
N TYR A 34 -14.30 -2.28 0.73
CA TYR A 34 -14.61 -2.62 -0.66
C TYR A 34 -15.04 -4.08 -0.81
N GLY A 35 -14.29 -5.03 -0.26
CA GLY A 35 -14.61 -6.45 -0.34
C GLY A 35 -15.99 -6.79 0.25
N VAL A 36 -16.34 -6.21 1.39
CA VAL A 36 -17.66 -6.38 2.01
C VAL A 36 -18.76 -5.79 1.12
N LEU A 37 -18.58 -4.57 0.63
CA LEU A 37 -19.56 -3.92 -0.26
C LEU A 37 -19.73 -4.69 -1.57
N ARG A 38 -18.65 -5.27 -2.10
CA ARG A 38 -18.68 -6.13 -3.29
C ARG A 38 -19.50 -7.40 -3.07
N LEU A 39 -19.42 -8.00 -1.87
CA LEU A 39 -20.24 -9.15 -1.54
C LEU A 39 -21.72 -8.76 -1.43
N ILE A 40 -22.02 -7.63 -0.77
CA ILE A 40 -23.38 -7.08 -0.66
C ILE A 40 -23.96 -6.76 -2.04
N ASP A 41 -23.18 -6.08 -2.88
CA ASP A 41 -23.57 -5.70 -4.25
C ASP A 41 -23.90 -6.93 -5.11
N GLY A 42 -23.22 -8.06 -4.89
CA GLY A 42 -23.46 -9.30 -5.62
C GLY A 42 -24.52 -10.24 -5.04
N MET A 43 -25.23 -9.86 -3.97
CA MET A 43 -26.20 -10.75 -3.30
C MET A 43 -27.45 -11.04 -4.13
N ASP A 44 -27.82 -10.14 -5.03
CA ASP A 44 -28.95 -10.32 -5.96
C ASP A 44 -28.54 -11.04 -7.27
N GLY A 45 -27.27 -11.41 -7.39
CA GLY A 45 -26.72 -12.13 -8.54
C GLY A 45 -26.16 -11.24 -9.64
N ASP A 46 -26.42 -9.93 -9.59
CA ASP A 46 -25.85 -8.94 -10.50
C ASP A 46 -24.83 -8.08 -9.77
N ARG A 47 -23.91 -7.45 -10.51
CA ARG A 47 -23.00 -6.44 -9.95
C ARG A 47 -22.97 -5.28 -10.92
N GLY A 48 -23.24 -4.08 -10.44
CA GLY A 48 -23.37 -2.96 -11.34
C GLY A 48 -23.59 -1.61 -10.68
N PRO A 49 -23.71 -0.54 -11.49
CA PRO A 49 -23.75 0.83 -11.00
C PRO A 49 -24.90 1.06 -10.01
N GLY A 50 -24.56 1.13 -8.74
CA GLY A 50 -25.45 1.34 -7.60
C GLY A 50 -24.70 1.92 -6.40
N VAL A 51 -25.38 2.08 -5.25
CA VAL A 51 -24.76 2.69 -4.06
C VAL A 51 -23.61 1.83 -3.52
N ALA A 52 -23.82 0.50 -3.42
CA ALA A 52 -22.79 -0.43 -2.93
C ALA A 52 -21.58 -0.47 -3.87
N TRP A 53 -21.81 -0.60 -5.18
CA TRP A 53 -20.79 -0.46 -6.22
C TRP A 53 -19.98 0.83 -6.10
N ASN A 54 -20.63 2.00 -6.07
CA ASN A 54 -19.94 3.29 -6.10
C ASN A 54 -19.14 3.54 -4.81
N LEU A 55 -19.71 3.24 -3.64
CA LEU A 55 -18.98 3.34 -2.38
C LEU A 55 -17.82 2.34 -2.33
N GLY A 56 -18.04 1.12 -2.79
CA GLY A 56 -17.02 0.08 -2.87
C GLY A 56 -15.83 0.52 -3.72
N HIS A 57 -16.08 0.96 -4.95
CA HIS A 57 -15.04 1.44 -5.85
C HIS A 57 -14.38 2.74 -5.32
N GLY A 58 -15.11 3.59 -4.59
CA GLY A 58 -14.54 4.73 -3.88
C GLY A 58 -13.50 4.32 -2.83
N PHE A 59 -13.82 3.32 -1.99
CA PHE A 59 -12.85 2.75 -1.04
C PHE A 59 -11.70 2.07 -1.77
N PHE A 60 -11.98 1.36 -2.87
CA PHE A 60 -10.95 0.68 -3.65
C PHE A 60 -9.95 1.67 -4.27
N LEU A 61 -10.47 2.78 -4.80
CA LEU A 61 -9.67 3.90 -5.31
C LEU A 61 -8.78 4.48 -4.20
N ALA A 62 -9.37 4.78 -3.04
CA ALA A 62 -8.62 5.29 -1.89
C ALA A 62 -7.50 4.32 -1.47
N ALA A 63 -7.78 3.02 -1.41
CA ALA A 63 -6.78 2.01 -1.09
C ALA A 63 -5.60 2.02 -2.08
N PHE A 64 -5.86 2.12 -3.38
CA PHE A 64 -4.81 2.14 -4.41
C PHE A 64 -3.97 3.41 -4.41
N LEU A 65 -4.58 4.58 -4.14
CA LEU A 65 -3.83 5.83 -3.93
C LEU A 65 -2.90 5.72 -2.71
N LEU A 66 -3.39 5.14 -1.61
CA LEU A 66 -2.58 4.90 -0.42
C LEU A 66 -1.49 3.85 -0.66
N LEU A 67 -1.74 2.81 -1.47
CA LEU A 67 -0.72 1.84 -1.90
C LEU A 67 0.39 2.51 -2.73
N GLY A 68 0.04 3.47 -3.60
CA GLY A 68 1.02 4.32 -4.27
C GLY A 68 1.89 5.11 -3.27
N ALA A 69 1.27 5.71 -2.25
CA ALA A 69 1.99 6.38 -1.18
C ALA A 69 2.85 5.41 -0.33
N LEU A 70 2.41 4.16 -0.15
CA LEU A 70 3.16 3.11 0.54
C LEU A 70 4.41 2.73 -0.25
N LEU A 71 4.34 2.56 -1.57
CA LEU A 71 5.50 2.29 -2.43
C LEU A 71 6.57 3.38 -2.27
N LEU A 72 6.17 4.66 -2.31
CA LEU A 72 7.07 5.78 -2.08
C LEU A 72 7.67 5.78 -0.67
N SER A 73 6.88 5.42 0.33
CA SER A 73 7.32 5.34 1.73
C SER A 73 8.33 4.20 1.92
N LEU A 74 8.04 3.01 1.40
CA LEU A 74 8.93 1.85 1.43
C LEU A 74 10.25 2.15 0.71
N ARG A 75 10.18 2.79 -0.46
CA ARG A 75 11.37 3.22 -1.20
C ARG A 75 12.29 4.10 -0.36
N ARG A 76 11.74 5.01 0.45
CA ARG A 76 12.53 5.88 1.35
C ARG A 76 13.18 5.10 2.50
N LEU A 77 12.60 3.96 2.90
CA LEU A 77 13.10 3.10 3.98
C LEU A 77 14.19 2.12 3.54
N VAL A 78 14.24 1.74 2.26
CA VAL A 78 15.28 0.85 1.73
C VAL A 78 16.66 1.52 1.84
N PRO A 79 17.64 0.91 2.55
CA PRO A 79 18.98 1.48 2.71
C PRO A 79 19.71 1.65 1.37
N ARG A 80 20.44 2.76 1.23
CA ARG A 80 21.25 3.07 0.04
C ARG A 80 22.67 2.45 0.12
N SER A 81 22.77 1.24 0.65
CA SER A 81 24.06 0.62 0.99
C SER A 81 24.92 0.28 -0.23
N THR A 82 24.30 -0.01 -1.39
CA THR A 82 25.00 -0.32 -2.65
C THR A 82 24.26 0.28 -3.84
N SER A 83 24.99 0.57 -4.92
CA SER A 83 24.43 1.08 -6.18
C SER A 83 23.39 0.12 -6.77
N GLY A 84 23.68 -1.19 -6.77
CA GLY A 84 22.75 -2.22 -7.25
C GLY A 84 21.42 -2.19 -6.49
N ARG A 85 21.45 -2.19 -5.16
CA ARG A 85 20.23 -2.12 -4.33
C ARG A 85 19.44 -0.83 -4.59
N ARG A 86 20.13 0.30 -4.82
CA ARG A 86 19.48 1.58 -5.16
C ARG A 86 18.77 1.51 -6.50
N VAL A 87 19.39 0.92 -7.52
CA VAL A 87 18.78 0.74 -8.84
C VAL A 87 17.56 -0.18 -8.73
N THR A 88 17.70 -1.36 -8.12
CA THR A 88 16.58 -2.29 -7.92
C THR A 88 15.41 -1.64 -7.19
N ALA A 89 15.66 -0.89 -6.11
CA ALA A 89 14.62 -0.20 -5.37
C ALA A 89 13.92 0.88 -6.23
N ASN A 90 14.66 1.63 -7.04
CA ASN A 90 14.08 2.61 -7.96
C ASN A 90 13.20 1.94 -9.02
N THR A 91 13.72 0.92 -9.70
CA THR A 91 12.97 0.19 -10.73
C THR A 91 11.70 -0.43 -10.16
N ALA A 92 11.79 -1.06 -8.99
CA ALA A 92 10.64 -1.61 -8.29
C ALA A 92 9.60 -0.53 -7.93
N THR A 93 10.05 0.66 -7.53
CA THR A 93 9.14 1.78 -7.23
C THR A 93 8.43 2.27 -8.47
N VAL A 94 9.15 2.44 -9.59
CA VAL A 94 8.56 2.85 -10.87
C VAL A 94 7.56 1.82 -11.37
N ALA A 95 7.95 0.55 -11.42
CA ALA A 95 7.05 -0.55 -11.81
C ALA A 95 5.80 -0.60 -10.92
N GLY A 96 6.00 -0.49 -9.60
CA GLY A 96 4.93 -0.44 -8.61
C GLY A 96 3.95 0.71 -8.87
N LEU A 97 4.47 1.93 -9.06
CA LEU A 97 3.64 3.12 -9.30
C LEU A 97 2.92 3.06 -10.64
N SER A 98 3.56 2.56 -11.70
CA SER A 98 2.92 2.35 -12.99
C SER A 98 1.76 1.36 -12.88
N GLY A 99 1.95 0.26 -12.15
CA GLY A 99 0.89 -0.71 -11.89
C GLY A 99 -0.25 -0.13 -11.04
N ALA A 100 0.06 0.66 -10.01
CA ALA A 100 -0.95 1.37 -9.22
C ALA A 100 -1.75 2.37 -10.08
N ALA A 101 -1.09 3.08 -11.00
CA ALA A 101 -1.76 3.97 -11.94
C ALA A 101 -2.71 3.23 -12.88
N CYS A 102 -2.34 2.02 -13.33
CA CYS A 102 -3.24 1.16 -14.12
C CYS A 102 -4.50 0.79 -13.33
N PHE A 103 -4.36 0.36 -12.07
CA PHE A 103 -5.51 0.08 -11.21
C PHE A 103 -6.38 1.32 -10.97
N VAL A 104 -5.77 2.47 -10.66
CA VAL A 104 -6.51 3.72 -10.50
C VAL A 104 -7.30 4.04 -11.77
N TRP A 105 -6.71 3.85 -12.95
CA TRP A 105 -7.40 4.09 -14.22
C TRP A 105 -8.60 3.17 -14.42
N VAL A 106 -8.43 1.87 -14.16
CA VAL A 106 -9.54 0.89 -14.25
C VAL A 106 -10.66 1.26 -13.29
N ILE A 107 -10.35 1.55 -12.02
CA ILE A 107 -11.34 1.90 -10.99
C ILE A 107 -12.09 3.19 -11.36
N LEU A 108 -11.40 4.18 -11.94
CA LEU A 108 -12.07 5.39 -12.43
C LEU A 108 -13.01 5.10 -13.60
N GLY A 109 -12.65 4.15 -14.47
CA GLY A 109 -13.55 3.64 -15.52
C GLY A 109 -14.77 2.93 -14.94
N ASP A 110 -14.60 2.13 -13.90
CA ASP A 110 -15.70 1.44 -13.21
C ASP A 110 -16.67 2.42 -12.51
N LEU A 111 -16.16 3.57 -12.06
CA LEU A 111 -16.94 4.67 -11.49
C LEU A 111 -17.59 5.58 -12.55
N SER A 112 -17.12 5.55 -13.80
CA SER A 112 -17.56 6.45 -14.86
C SER A 112 -17.66 5.69 -16.19
N PRO A 113 -18.86 5.25 -16.58
CA PRO A 113 -19.09 4.60 -17.87
C PRO A 113 -18.63 5.46 -19.06
N ALA A 114 -18.77 6.79 -18.95
CA ALA A 114 -18.30 7.72 -19.96
C ALA A 114 -16.76 7.71 -20.10
N LEU A 115 -16.02 7.64 -19.00
CA LEU A 115 -14.56 7.52 -19.04
C LEU A 115 -14.14 6.16 -19.62
N HIS A 116 -14.79 5.08 -19.21
CA HIS A 116 -14.52 3.74 -19.71
C HIS A 116 -14.69 3.66 -21.23
N ALA A 117 -15.75 4.27 -21.75
CA ALA A 117 -16.02 4.32 -23.19
C ALA A 117 -15.03 5.22 -23.96
N ALA A 118 -14.65 6.37 -23.39
CA ALA A 118 -13.80 7.35 -24.06
C ALA A 118 -12.32 6.95 -24.08
N ALA A 119 -11.83 6.29 -23.03
CA ALA A 119 -10.41 5.98 -22.86
C ALA A 119 -10.20 4.64 -22.12
N PRO A 120 -10.58 3.50 -22.74
CA PRO A 120 -10.37 2.19 -22.16
C PRO A 120 -8.87 1.92 -21.99
N LEU A 121 -8.48 1.33 -20.86
CA LEU A 121 -7.09 0.91 -20.67
C LEU A 121 -6.75 -0.19 -21.69
N PRO A 122 -5.67 -0.10 -22.46
CA PRO A 122 -5.28 -1.17 -23.38
C PRO A 122 -5.11 -2.52 -22.68
N ALA A 123 -5.60 -3.60 -23.28
CA ALA A 123 -5.56 -4.94 -22.69
C ALA A 123 -4.17 -5.38 -22.18
N PRO A 124 -3.04 -5.09 -22.89
CA PRO A 124 -1.71 -5.41 -22.35
C PRO A 124 -1.41 -4.69 -21.03
N LEU A 125 -1.88 -3.45 -20.85
CA LEU A 125 -1.70 -2.70 -19.61
C LEU A 125 -2.66 -3.17 -18.52
N GLN A 126 -3.86 -3.65 -18.87
CA GLN A 126 -4.76 -4.31 -17.91
C GLN A 126 -4.12 -5.57 -17.32
N LEU A 127 -3.37 -6.33 -18.12
CA LEU A 127 -2.66 -7.52 -17.66
C LEU A 127 -1.34 -7.18 -16.94
N ALA A 128 -0.54 -6.28 -17.51
CA ALA A 128 0.78 -5.94 -16.98
C ALA A 128 0.72 -5.08 -15.73
N GLY A 129 -0.30 -4.22 -15.59
CA GLY A 129 -0.47 -3.31 -14.46
C GLY A 129 -0.47 -4.04 -13.11
N PRO A 130 -1.35 -5.04 -12.91
CA PRO A 130 -1.37 -5.85 -11.69
C PRO A 130 -0.04 -6.53 -11.37
N LEU A 131 0.61 -7.12 -12.38
CA LEU A 131 1.89 -7.80 -12.22
C LEU A 131 3.02 -6.83 -11.85
N ALA A 132 3.07 -5.66 -12.51
CA ALA A 132 4.05 -4.62 -12.22
C ALA A 132 3.86 -4.04 -10.81
N PHE A 133 2.61 -3.83 -10.40
CA PHE A 133 2.26 -3.39 -9.05
C PHE A 133 2.76 -4.38 -7.99
N GLN A 134 2.35 -5.65 -8.13
CA GLN A 134 2.69 -6.72 -7.20
C GLN A 134 4.20 -6.94 -7.15
N GLY A 135 4.87 -7.02 -8.30
CA GLY A 135 6.33 -7.17 -8.39
C GLY A 135 7.08 -6.01 -7.73
N GLY A 136 6.66 -4.77 -7.96
CA GLY A 136 7.24 -3.58 -7.35
C GLY A 136 7.14 -3.58 -5.83
N LEU A 137 5.94 -3.84 -5.30
CA LEU A 137 5.68 -3.90 -3.87
C LEU A 137 6.46 -5.04 -3.19
N LEU A 138 6.40 -6.25 -3.74
CA LEU A 138 7.11 -7.42 -3.18
C LEU A 138 8.62 -7.23 -3.20
N THR A 139 9.16 -6.62 -4.26
CA THR A 139 10.60 -6.32 -4.34
C THR A 139 11.01 -5.35 -3.23
N LEU A 140 10.26 -4.26 -3.01
CA LEU A 140 10.56 -3.30 -1.95
C LEU A 140 10.46 -3.92 -0.55
N LEU A 141 9.42 -4.73 -0.29
CA LEU A 141 9.26 -5.44 0.98
C LEU A 141 10.40 -6.44 1.21
N THR A 142 10.79 -7.19 0.18
CA THR A 142 11.89 -8.15 0.24
C THR A 142 13.23 -7.45 0.49
N LEU A 143 13.51 -6.34 -0.20
CA LEU A 143 14.70 -5.53 0.04
C LEU A 143 14.74 -5.00 1.48
N LEU A 144 13.60 -4.60 2.04
CA LEU A 144 13.52 -4.10 3.41
C LEU A 144 13.66 -5.22 4.45
N ALA A 145 13.01 -6.37 4.25
CA ALA A 145 13.09 -7.53 5.12
C ALA A 145 14.53 -8.09 5.19
N THR A 146 15.20 -8.17 4.04
CA THR A 146 16.61 -8.63 3.98
C THR A 146 17.57 -7.60 4.57
N ALA A 147 17.34 -6.30 4.39
CA ALA A 147 18.22 -5.26 4.93
C ALA A 147 18.01 -5.00 6.44
N ARG A 148 16.81 -5.28 6.96
CA ARG A 148 16.38 -4.96 8.32
C ARG A 148 15.49 -6.08 8.90
N PRO A 149 16.00 -7.32 9.06
CA PRO A 149 15.18 -8.46 9.48
C PRO A 149 14.55 -8.28 10.87
N ARG A 150 15.18 -7.48 11.75
CA ARG A 150 14.63 -7.12 13.06
C ARG A 150 13.46 -6.13 13.00
N ARG A 151 13.20 -5.52 11.84
CA ARG A 151 12.12 -4.52 11.66
C ARG A 151 11.01 -5.01 10.78
N LEU A 152 11.33 -5.80 9.76
CA LEU A 152 10.35 -6.38 8.86
C LEU A 152 10.63 -7.88 8.74
N PRO A 153 9.78 -8.74 9.29
CA PRO A 153 9.99 -10.18 9.24
C PRO A 153 9.79 -10.72 7.82
N VAL A 154 10.45 -11.84 7.52
CA VAL A 154 10.44 -12.45 6.17
C VAL A 154 9.06 -12.95 5.74
N TRP A 155 8.14 -13.16 6.68
CA TRP A 155 6.76 -13.53 6.36
C TRP A 155 5.95 -12.36 5.78
N THR A 156 6.34 -11.10 5.98
CA THR A 156 5.64 -9.94 5.41
C THR A 156 5.51 -10.02 3.88
N PRO A 157 6.61 -10.16 3.09
CA PRO A 157 6.48 -10.31 1.64
C PRO A 157 5.70 -11.57 1.25
N VAL A 158 5.81 -12.67 2.01
CA VAL A 158 5.06 -13.91 1.73
C VAL A 158 3.55 -13.70 1.92
N LEU A 159 3.11 -13.15 3.06
CA LEU A 159 1.70 -12.86 3.30
C LEU A 159 1.16 -11.80 2.35
N THR A 160 1.99 -10.82 1.96
CA THR A 160 1.60 -9.86 0.92
C THR A 160 1.35 -10.57 -0.40
N PHE A 161 2.23 -11.50 -0.82
CA PHE A 161 2.02 -12.29 -2.02
C PHE A 161 0.75 -13.14 -1.93
N VAL A 162 0.53 -13.83 -0.80
CA VAL A 162 -0.69 -14.63 -0.56
C VAL A 162 -1.94 -13.75 -0.63
N SER A 163 -1.92 -12.55 -0.05
CA SER A 163 -3.03 -11.60 -0.14
C SER A 163 -3.39 -11.28 -1.60
N PHE A 164 -2.42 -10.98 -2.46
CA PHE A 164 -2.69 -10.71 -3.87
C PHE A 164 -3.11 -11.96 -4.64
N ALA A 165 -2.53 -13.12 -4.31
CA ALA A 165 -2.94 -14.39 -4.92
C ALA A 165 -4.42 -14.71 -4.65
N LEU A 166 -4.92 -14.44 -3.44
CA LEU A 166 -6.34 -14.59 -3.10
C LEU A 166 -7.24 -13.74 -4.02
N ILE A 167 -6.86 -12.47 -4.25
CA ILE A 167 -7.57 -11.55 -5.14
C ILE A 167 -7.56 -12.05 -6.59
N THR A 168 -6.44 -12.60 -7.06
CA THR A 168 -6.29 -13.17 -8.40
C THR A 168 -7.13 -14.42 -8.60
N VAL A 169 -7.23 -15.28 -7.58
CA VAL A 169 -8.04 -16.51 -7.63
C VAL A 169 -9.52 -16.15 -7.74
N ASN A 170 -10.00 -15.26 -6.87
CA ASN A 170 -11.36 -14.75 -6.92
C ASN A 170 -11.44 -13.42 -6.19
N LEU A 171 -11.98 -12.40 -6.86
CA LEU A 171 -12.12 -11.07 -6.30
C LEU A 171 -13.07 -11.03 -5.08
N ASP A 172 -13.96 -12.02 -4.94
CA ASP A 172 -14.85 -12.18 -3.77
C ASP A 172 -14.08 -12.61 -2.50
N LEU A 173 -12.83 -13.05 -2.63
CA LEU A 173 -11.92 -13.29 -1.51
C LEU A 173 -11.26 -12.01 -0.97
N LEU A 174 -11.63 -10.83 -1.47
CA LEU A 174 -11.11 -9.54 -1.02
C LEU A 174 -11.14 -9.33 0.50
N PRO A 175 -12.21 -9.70 1.24
CA PRO A 175 -12.18 -9.58 2.70
C PRO A 175 -11.06 -10.39 3.34
N LEU A 176 -10.87 -11.64 2.91
CA LEU A 176 -9.81 -12.51 3.41
C LEU A 176 -8.42 -11.99 2.98
N ALA A 177 -8.29 -11.52 1.75
CA ALA A 177 -7.09 -10.89 1.24
C ALA A 177 -6.72 -9.64 2.06
N ALA A 178 -7.70 -8.78 2.38
CA ALA A 178 -7.51 -7.58 3.17
C ALA A 178 -7.04 -7.91 4.60
N LEU A 179 -7.64 -8.90 5.26
CA LEU A 179 -7.18 -9.36 6.58
C LEU A 179 -5.76 -9.95 6.52
N THR A 180 -5.45 -10.69 5.46
CA THR A 180 -4.11 -11.23 5.22
C THR A 180 -3.09 -10.12 4.98
N LEU A 181 -3.47 -9.08 4.23
CA LEU A 181 -2.63 -7.90 4.01
C LEU A 181 -2.43 -7.09 5.29
N LEU A 182 -3.47 -6.95 6.11
CA LEU A 182 -3.38 -6.31 7.42
C LEU A 182 -2.35 -7.02 8.30
N ALA A 183 -2.42 -8.36 8.36
CA ALA A 183 -1.41 -9.16 9.04
C ALA A 183 -0.02 -8.92 8.44
N ALA A 184 0.12 -8.98 7.10
CA ALA A 184 1.37 -8.74 6.38
C ALA A 184 2.04 -7.42 6.75
N LEU A 185 1.25 -6.34 6.84
CA LEU A 185 1.73 -4.97 7.10
C LEU A 185 1.78 -4.60 8.59
N ALA A 186 1.23 -5.42 9.48
CA ALA A 186 1.21 -5.18 10.93
C ALA A 186 2.59 -4.80 11.53
N PRO A 187 3.72 -5.41 11.12
CA PRO A 187 5.04 -5.03 11.66
C PRO A 187 5.44 -3.58 11.36
N LEU A 188 4.91 -2.97 10.30
CA LEU A 188 5.13 -1.55 9.97
C LEU A 188 4.34 -0.59 10.88
N SER A 189 3.36 -1.13 11.62
CA SER A 189 2.48 -0.38 12.53
C SER A 189 2.93 -0.43 13.99
N LEU A 190 3.94 -1.23 14.34
CA LEU A 190 4.38 -1.35 15.73
C LEU A 190 5.25 -0.15 16.15
N PRO A 191 4.96 0.49 17.31
CA PRO A 191 5.81 1.54 17.87
C PRO A 191 7.25 1.06 18.10
N ARG A 192 8.22 1.94 17.90
CA ARG A 192 9.61 1.63 18.29
C ARG A 192 9.71 1.63 19.82
N PRO A 193 10.32 0.62 20.44
CA PRO A 193 10.70 0.71 21.85
C PRO A 193 11.61 1.93 22.03
N SER A 194 11.24 2.87 22.89
CA SER A 194 12.12 3.94 23.32
C SER A 194 13.31 3.30 24.04
N ARG A 195 14.53 3.47 23.50
CA ARG A 195 15.74 3.19 24.28
C ARG A 195 15.79 4.21 25.40
N THR A 196 15.25 3.88 26.57
CA THR A 196 15.51 4.62 27.79
C THR A 196 16.98 4.39 28.11
N VAL A 197 17.82 5.38 27.78
CA VAL A 197 19.22 5.39 28.21
C VAL A 197 19.20 5.80 29.67
N TRP A 198 19.37 4.84 30.57
CA TRP A 198 19.64 5.14 31.96
C TRP A 198 21.08 5.66 32.04
N SER A 199 21.24 6.94 32.35
CA SER A 199 22.51 7.47 32.81
C SER A 199 22.74 6.97 34.23
N VAL A 200 23.71 6.08 34.40
CA VAL A 200 24.31 5.73 35.70
C VAL A 200 25.57 6.58 35.88
#